data_AF-A0A3M0YAC4-F1
#
_entry.id   AF-A0A3M0YAC4-F1
#
_cell.length_a   1.000
_cell.length_b   1.000
_cell.length_c   1.000
_cell.angle_alpha   90.00
_cell.angle_beta   90.00
_cell.angle_gamma   90.00
#
_symmetry.space_group_name_H-M   'P 1'
#
loop_
_entity.id
_entity.type
_entity.pdbx_description
1 polymer ?
#
loop_
_entity_poly.entity_id
_entity_poly.type
_entity_poly.pdbx_seq_one_letter_code
_entity_poly.pdbx_strand_id
1 'polypeptide(L)'
;AIGLTRSTDALVIVVSEETGAISLAERGKLQRWLTPEALRAELTSRLSPSRIAVQAAEEQARETGALSDEGIDERAPTAATSASASAQAADDDNEEQAA
;
A
#
# COMPACT_ATOMS: atom_id res chain seq x y z
N ALA A 1 -4.02 -2.86 -18.66
CA ALA A 1 -3.47 -3.36 -17.38
C ALA A 1 -2.35 -2.46 -16.82
N ILE A 2 -1.16 -2.39 -17.44
CA ILE A 2 0.01 -1.66 -16.88
C ILE A 2 -0.26 -0.17 -16.61
N GLY A 3 -0.95 0.54 -17.52
CA GLY A 3 -1.23 1.96 -17.33
C GLY A 3 -2.09 2.24 -16.08
N LEU A 4 -3.04 1.35 -15.78
CA LEU A 4 -3.90 1.42 -14.61
C LEU A 4 -3.07 1.24 -13.33
N THR A 5 -2.31 0.16 -13.25
CA THR A 5 -1.53 -0.20 -12.05
C THR A 5 -0.30 0.68 -11.82
N ARG A 6 -0.04 1.66 -12.69
CA ARG A 6 1.05 2.64 -12.52
C ARG A 6 0.61 3.84 -11.67
N SER A 7 -0.66 4.21 -11.78
CA SER A 7 -1.25 5.37 -11.10
C SER A 7 -2.16 4.98 -9.94
N THR A 8 -2.36 3.67 -9.73
CA THR A 8 -3.18 3.13 -8.64
C THR A 8 -2.46 1.97 -7.97
N ASP A 9 -2.94 1.60 -6.79
CA ASP A 9 -2.53 0.40 -6.04
C ASP A 9 -3.29 -0.86 -6.48
N ALA A 10 -3.96 -0.82 -7.63
CA ALA A 10 -4.77 -1.93 -8.11
C ALA A 10 -3.91 -3.16 -8.47
N LEU A 11 -4.43 -4.32 -8.08
CA LEU A 11 -3.96 -5.63 -8.54
C LEU A 11 -4.84 -6.08 -9.72
N VAL A 12 -4.25 -6.25 -10.90
CA VAL A 12 -4.99 -6.51 -12.15
C VAL A 12 -4.59 -7.84 -12.77
N ILE A 13 -5.56 -8.71 -13.02
CA ILE A 13 -5.38 -9.98 -13.72
C ILE A 13 -5.72 -9.78 -15.21
N VAL A 14 -4.89 -10.33 -16.09
CA VAL A 14 -5.13 -10.35 -17.54
C VAL A 14 -5.15 -11.79 -18.00
N VAL A 15 -6.19 -12.17 -18.76
CA VAL A 15 -6.31 -13.49 -19.37
C VAL A 15 -6.29 -13.30 -20.88
N SER A 16 -5.39 -14.01 -21.57
CA SER A 16 -5.42 -14.07 -23.04
C SER A 16 -6.66 -14.82 -23.50
N GLU A 17 -7.40 -14.24 -24.43
CA GLU A 17 -8.59 -14.87 -25.03
C GLU A 17 -8.23 -16.15 -25.79
N GLU A 18 -7.19 -16.10 -26.63
CA GLU A 18 -6.80 -17.24 -27.48
C GLU A 18 -6.13 -18.38 -26.68
N THR A 19 -5.18 -18.03 -25.81
CA THR A 19 -4.30 -19.02 -25.18
C THR A 19 -4.67 -19.34 -23.73
N GLY A 20 -5.58 -18.57 -23.13
CA GLY A 20 -5.87 -18.65 -21.70
C GLY A 20 -4.70 -18.23 -20.80
N ALA A 21 -3.59 -17.73 -21.35
CA ALA A 21 -2.42 -17.33 -20.58
C ALA A 21 -2.77 -16.26 -19.54
N ILE A 22 -2.37 -16.50 -18.31
CA ILE A 22 -2.64 -15.61 -17.17
C ILE A 22 -1.44 -14.70 -16.94
N SER A 23 -1.69 -13.41 -16.74
CA SER A 23 -0.70 -12.44 -16.30
C SER A 23 -1.24 -11.60 -15.14
N LEU A 24 -0.35 -11.15 -14.27
CA LEU A 24 -0.66 -10.29 -13.14
C LEU A 24 0.08 -8.96 -13.29
N ALA A 25 -0.64 -7.86 -13.20
CA ALA A 25 -0.08 -6.52 -13.22
C ALA A 25 -0.27 -5.84 -11.86
N GLU A 26 0.78 -5.19 -11.37
CA GLU A 26 0.77 -4.40 -10.14
C GLU A 26 1.94 -3.42 -10.16
N ARG A 27 1.76 -2.19 -9.65
CA ARG A 27 2.82 -1.17 -9.53
C ARG A 27 3.61 -0.96 -10.84
N GLY A 28 2.90 -0.95 -11.97
CA GLY A 28 3.48 -0.81 -13.31
C GLY A 28 4.31 -2.02 -13.81
N LYS A 29 4.39 -3.12 -13.06
CA LYS A 29 5.05 -4.37 -13.44
C LYS A 29 4.03 -5.36 -13.98
N LEU A 30 4.43 -6.19 -14.95
CA LEU A 30 3.59 -7.24 -15.52
C LEU A 30 4.34 -8.57 -15.45
N GLN A 31 3.84 -9.46 -14.60
CA GLN A 31 4.29 -10.85 -14.51
C GLN A 31 3.45 -11.70 -15.46
N ARG A 32 4.08 -12.31 -16.45
CA ARG A 32 3.41 -13.09 -17.50
C ARG A 32 3.51 -14.59 -17.24
N TRP A 33 2.62 -15.34 -17.88
CA TRP A 33 2.64 -16.81 -17.91
C TRP A 33 2.54 -17.45 -16.52
N LEU A 34 1.67 -16.90 -15.68
CA LEU A 34 1.39 -17.47 -14.38
C LEU A 34 0.61 -18.79 -14.53
N THR A 35 1.02 -19.79 -13.77
CA THR A 35 0.18 -20.96 -13.53
C THR A 35 -0.97 -20.57 -12.59
N PRO A 36 -2.09 -21.31 -12.61
CA PRO A 36 -3.20 -21.07 -11.68
C PRO A 36 -2.77 -21.16 -10.21
N GLU A 37 -1.81 -22.03 -9.88
CA GLU A 37 -1.26 -22.21 -8.54
C GLU A 37 -0.43 -20.99 -8.12
N ALA A 38 0.42 -20.49 -9.02
CA ALA A 38 1.20 -19.27 -8.78
C ALA A 38 0.30 -18.04 -8.65
N LEU A 39 -0.76 -17.94 -9.47
CA LEU A 39 -1.76 -16.88 -9.33
C LEU A 39 -2.44 -16.94 -7.96
N ARG A 40 -2.91 -18.13 -7.54
CA ARG A 40 -3.53 -18.31 -6.21
C ARG A 40 -2.59 -17.87 -5.09
N ALA A 41 -1.33 -18.31 -5.13
CA ALA A 41 -0.33 -17.93 -4.14
C ALA A 41 -0.18 -16.40 -4.06
N GLU A 42 -0.11 -15.71 -5.21
CA GLU A 42 0.03 -14.26 -5.21
C GLU A 42 -1.21 -13.51 -4.73
N LEU A 43 -2.40 -13.97 -5.12
CA LEU A 43 -3.64 -13.36 -4.64
C LEU A 43 -3.79 -13.53 -3.13
N THR A 44 -3.49 -14.73 -2.59
CA THR A 44 -3.55 -14.97 -1.14
C THR A 44 -2.53 -14.14 -0.37
N SER A 45 -1.31 -14.01 -0.89
CA SER A 45 -0.25 -13.20 -0.28
C SER A 45 -0.65 -11.73 -0.18
N ARG A 46 -1.21 -11.17 -1.26
CA ARG A 46 -1.44 -9.73 -1.40
C ARG A 46 -2.80 -9.25 -0.90
N LEU A 47 -3.81 -10.11 -0.89
CA LEU A 47 -5.20 -9.78 -0.55
C LEU A 47 -5.67 -10.43 0.75
N SER A 48 -4.75 -10.73 1.68
CA SER A 48 -5.11 -11.42 2.92
C SER A 48 -6.21 -10.66 3.71
N PRO A 49 -7.33 -11.33 4.04
CA PRO A 49 -8.49 -10.68 4.68
C PRO A 49 -8.18 -10.16 6.08
N SER A 50 -7.11 -10.66 6.71
CA SER A 50 -6.64 -10.16 8.01
C SER A 50 -6.32 -8.67 7.97
N ARG A 51 -5.86 -8.12 6.83
CA ARG A 51 -5.55 -6.69 6.75
C ARG A 51 -6.80 -5.81 6.71
N ILE A 52 -7.81 -6.25 5.96
CA ILE A 52 -9.10 -5.55 5.84
C ILE A 52 -9.84 -5.55 7.19
N ALA A 53 -9.83 -6.69 7.90
CA ALA A 53 -10.45 -6.80 9.20
C ALA A 53 -9.77 -5.92 10.26
N VAL A 54 -8.44 -5.82 10.24
CA VAL A 54 -7.67 -4.94 11.15
C VAL A 54 -7.99 -3.46 10.86
N GLN A 55 -8.01 -3.05 9.59
CA GLN A 55 -8.33 -1.68 9.22
C GLN A 55 -9.77 -1.30 9.58
N ALA A 56 -10.74 -2.19 9.34
CA ALA A 56 -12.13 -1.97 9.72
C ALA A 56 -12.32 -1.87 11.25
N ALA A 57 -11.61 -2.71 12.03
CA ALA A 57 -11.66 -2.66 13.49
C ALA A 57 -11.01 -1.38 14.05
N GLU A 58 -9.89 -0.93 13.47
CA GLU A 58 -9.23 0.33 13.86
C GLU A 58 -10.09 1.56 13.54
N GLU A 59 -10.80 1.54 12.40
CA GLU A 59 -11.72 2.61 12.01
C GLU A 59 -12.95 2.66 12.92
N GLN A 60 -13.53 1.50 13.25
CA GLN A 60 -14.62 1.39 14.23
C GLN A 60 -14.22 1.86 15.64
N ALA A 61 -12.98 1.58 16.06
CA ALA A 61 -12.46 2.04 17.33
C ALA A 61 -12.28 3.58 17.37
N ARG A 62 -11.89 4.20 16.26
CA ARG A 62 -11.80 5.67 16.14
C ARG A 62 -13.18 6.33 16.19
N GLU A 63 -14.18 5.72 15.55
CA GLU A 63 -15.52 6.29 15.48
C GLU A 63 -16.31 6.12 16.79
N THR A 64 -16.06 5.04 17.53
CA THR A 64 -16.74 4.78 18.83
C THR A 64 -16.11 5.53 20.01
N GLY A 65 -14.87 6.03 19.87
CA GLY A 65 -14.13 6.74 20.92
C GLY A 65 -14.38 8.25 21.03
N ALA A 66 -15.24 8.85 20.19
CA ALA A 66 -15.43 10.31 20.11
C ALA A 66 -16.74 10.82 20.76
N LEU A 67 -17.28 10.09 21.73
CA LEU A 67 -18.44 10.51 22.52
C LEU A 67 -18.19 10.24 24.01
N SER A 68 -17.24 10.96 24.59
CA SER A 68 -17.18 11.21 26.03
C SER A 68 -16.77 12.66 26.28
N ASP A 69 -17.81 13.49 26.42
CA ASP A 69 -17.93 14.53 27.44
C ASP A 69 -16.68 15.36 27.77
N GLU A 70 -16.58 16.57 27.22
CA GLU A 70 -15.98 17.69 27.95
C GLU A 70 -16.87 18.92 27.85
N GLY A 71 -17.41 19.28 29.02
CA GLY A 71 -18.03 20.55 29.28
C GLY A 71 -17.08 21.70 28.99
N ILE A 72 -17.70 22.80 28.59
CA ILE A 72 -17.16 24.15 28.61
C ILE A 72 -16.52 24.47 29.97
N ASP A 73 -15.19 24.48 30.07
CA ASP A 73 -14.50 25.36 31.02
C ASP A 73 -13.06 25.73 30.59
N GLU A 74 -12.63 26.87 31.10
CA GLU A 74 -11.60 27.82 30.69
C GLU A 74 -10.14 27.36 30.41
N ARG A 75 -9.51 28.20 29.56
CA ARG A 75 -8.10 28.68 29.54
C ARG A 75 -6.97 27.78 28.97
N ALA A 76 -6.37 28.31 27.90
CA ALA A 76 -5.02 27.99 27.36
C ALA A 76 -3.88 28.47 28.31
N PRO A 77 -2.55 28.36 27.98
CA PRO A 77 -1.81 27.54 27.01
C PRO A 77 -0.56 26.82 27.62
N THR A 78 0.25 26.13 26.79
CA THR A 78 1.74 26.03 26.80
C THR A 78 2.43 24.66 26.94
N ALA A 79 3.48 24.52 26.11
CA ALA A 79 4.66 23.63 26.16
C ALA A 79 4.47 22.16 25.74
N ALA A 80 5.35 21.49 24.97
CA ALA A 80 6.54 21.83 24.18
C ALA A 80 6.94 20.56 23.36
N THR A 81 7.55 20.76 22.18
CA THR A 81 8.70 20.02 21.56
C THR A 81 8.96 18.56 21.97
N SER A 82 8.98 17.56 21.06
CA SER A 82 10.15 17.09 20.27
C SER A 82 9.71 15.89 19.38
N ALA A 83 10.21 15.57 18.18
CA ALA A 83 11.31 16.05 17.36
C ALA A 83 11.02 15.67 15.89
N SER A 84 11.23 16.61 14.97
CA SER A 84 11.41 16.34 13.55
C SER A 84 12.83 15.84 13.31
N ALA A 85 12.97 14.75 12.55
CA ALA A 85 14.18 14.46 11.80
C ALA A 85 13.76 13.99 10.42
N SER A 86 13.56 14.97 9.54
CA SER A 86 13.43 14.81 8.10
C SER A 86 14.80 15.03 7.45
N ALA A 87 15.04 14.34 6.33
CA ALA A 87 15.94 14.72 5.24
C ALA A 87 17.45 14.45 5.50
N GLN A 88 18.31 14.09 4.54
CA GLN A 88 18.23 14.01 3.08
C GLN A 88 19.48 13.23 2.58
N ALA A 89 19.44 12.85 1.31
CA ALA A 89 20.43 12.22 0.45
C ALA A 89 21.88 12.74 0.43
N ALA A 90 22.76 11.83 0.02
CA ALA A 90 23.88 11.99 -0.93
C ALA A 90 23.87 10.67 -1.73
N ASP A 91 23.58 10.58 -3.04
CA ASP A 91 24.33 11.10 -4.21
C ASP A 91 25.85 11.05 -4.01
N ASP A 92 26.48 9.96 -4.45
CA ASP A 92 27.64 10.00 -5.36
C ASP A 92 28.11 8.58 -5.75
N ASP A 93 28.40 8.44 -7.05
CA ASP A 93 29.31 7.51 -7.73
C ASP A 93 29.10 5.98 -7.68
N ASN A 94 28.65 5.42 -8.81
CA ASN A 94 29.44 4.39 -9.49
C ASN A 94 29.04 4.30 -10.99
N GLU A 95 29.49 5.28 -11.76
CA GLU A 95 29.71 5.14 -13.20
C GLU A 95 30.92 4.21 -13.44
N GLU A 96 31.03 3.68 -14.66
CA GLU A 96 32.21 2.99 -15.23
C GLU A 96 32.31 1.46 -14.96
N GLN A 97 32.45 0.53 -15.91
CA GLN A 97 32.68 0.52 -17.37
C GLN A 97 32.41 -0.92 -17.87
N ALA A 98 31.63 -1.12 -18.94
CA ALA A 98 32.11 -1.57 -20.26
C ALA A 98 33.35 -2.50 -20.29
N ALA A 99 33.14 -3.79 -20.62
CA ALA A 99 33.88 -4.60 -21.59
C ALA A 99 33.32 -6.03 -21.63
#